data_AF-A0A523TFB0-F1
#
_entry.id   AF-A0A523TFB0-F1
#
_cell.length_a   1.000
_cell.length_b   1.000
_cell.length_c   1.000
_cell.angle_alpha   90.00
_cell.angle_beta   90.00
_cell.angle_gamma   90.00
#
_symmetry.space_group_name_H-M   'P 1'
#
loop_
_entity.id
_entity.type
_entity.pdbx_description
1 polymer ?
#
loop_
_entity_poly.entity_id
_entity_poly.type
_entity_poly.pdbx_seq_one_letter_code
_entity_poly.pdbx_strand_id
1 'polypeptide(L)'
;MRTDDNDANGIIFRYDDSGLYPNFYIVWFTKDHPSSKNDPYAGEIDYFDWATPADQIQQNKISLHYVEGDADGFNWYKLAEADWTRQDNRWYTWRVITDGTSISLYIDDNVSPTLTATDGNIATGYVGLVSFANANSHYDNIYVWQTET
;
A
#
# COMPACT_ATOMS: atom_id res chain seq x y z
N MET A 1 5.42 -8.43 9.33
CA MET A 1 4.32 -8.93 8.48
C MET A 1 4.65 -10.32 7.98
N ARG A 2 3.69 -11.26 8.04
CA ARG A 2 3.79 -12.64 7.55
C ARG A 2 2.44 -13.06 6.95
N THR A 3 2.46 -13.82 5.86
CA THR A 3 1.28 -14.50 5.29
C THR A 3 1.73 -15.70 4.45
N ASP A 4 0.84 -16.65 4.22
CA ASP A 4 0.98 -17.73 3.23
C ASP A 4 -0.03 -17.69 2.09
N ASP A 5 -0.82 -16.62 2.01
CA ASP A 5 -1.75 -16.38 0.93
C ASP A 5 -1.16 -15.44 -0.13
N ASN A 6 -1.57 -15.60 -1.38
CA ASN A 6 -1.04 -14.89 -2.53
C ASN A 6 -1.69 -13.50 -2.76
N ASP A 7 -2.77 -13.20 -2.05
CA ASP A 7 -3.45 -11.91 -2.07
C ASP A 7 -2.71 -10.80 -1.32
N ALA A 8 -3.34 -9.62 -1.21
CA ALA A 8 -2.65 -8.39 -0.86
C ALA A 8 -2.59 -8.10 0.65
N ASN A 9 -1.44 -7.62 1.12
CA ASN A 9 -1.28 -7.07 2.46
C ASN A 9 -0.24 -5.94 2.52
N GLY A 10 -0.37 -5.06 3.52
CA GLY A 10 0.46 -3.87 3.61
C GLY A 10 0.16 -2.94 4.79
N ILE A 11 0.56 -1.68 4.61
CA ILE A 11 0.45 -0.58 5.58
C ILE A 11 -0.27 0.60 4.92
N ILE A 12 -1.21 1.20 5.66
CA ILE A 12 -1.83 2.49 5.34
C ILE A 12 -1.17 3.55 6.21
N PHE A 13 -0.85 4.71 5.66
CA PHE A 13 -0.27 5.82 6.41
C PHE A 13 -0.79 7.17 5.92
N ARG A 14 -0.79 8.16 6.83
CA ARG A 14 -1.46 9.46 6.66
C ARG A 14 -2.89 9.28 6.15
N TYR A 15 -3.65 8.40 6.80
CA TYR A 15 -5.08 8.30 6.56
C TYR A 15 -5.77 9.54 7.11
N ASP A 16 -6.39 10.32 6.23
CA ASP A 16 -7.07 11.58 6.50
C ASP A 16 -8.57 11.42 6.19
N ASP A 17 -9.37 11.45 7.25
CA ASP A 17 -10.84 11.40 7.21
C ASP A 17 -11.50 12.72 7.60
N SER A 18 -10.75 13.83 7.54
CA SER A 18 -11.29 15.16 7.86
C SER A 18 -12.23 15.72 6.79
N GLY A 19 -12.16 15.19 5.56
CA GLY A 19 -13.00 15.55 4.42
C GLY A 19 -14.31 14.75 4.34
N LEU A 20 -15.08 14.98 3.26
CA LEU A 20 -16.31 14.21 2.98
C LEU A 20 -16.00 12.74 2.67
N TYR A 21 -14.86 12.50 2.05
CA TYR A 21 -14.35 11.18 1.69
C TYR A 21 -12.90 11.05 2.20
N PRO A 22 -12.46 9.85 2.61
CA PRO A 22 -11.14 9.68 3.17
C PRO A 22 -10.08 9.60 2.07
N ASN A 23 -8.92 10.18 2.36
CA ASN A 23 -7.73 10.10 1.54
C ASN A 23 -6.62 9.39 2.31
N PHE A 24 -5.77 8.61 1.66
CA PHE A 24 -4.67 7.94 2.34
C PHE A 24 -3.54 7.55 1.39
N TYR A 25 -2.38 7.23 1.97
CA TYR A 25 -1.37 6.46 1.26
C TYR A 25 -1.41 5.00 1.71
N ILE A 26 -1.10 4.11 0.78
CA ILE A 26 -1.01 2.67 1.02
C ILE A 26 0.23 2.12 0.34
N VAL A 27 1.00 1.34 1.10
CA VAL A 27 2.10 0.54 0.57
C VAL A 27 1.81 -0.92 0.84
N TRP A 28 1.83 -1.73 -0.22
CA TRP A 28 1.28 -3.08 -0.17
C TRP A 28 1.90 -3.96 -1.24
N PHE A 29 1.71 -5.26 -1.08
CA PHE A 29 2.27 -6.28 -1.95
C PHE A 29 1.25 -7.38 -2.20
N THR A 30 1.24 -7.93 -3.41
CA THR A 30 0.49 -9.12 -3.80
C THR A 30 1.35 -10.05 -4.66
N LYS A 31 1.12 -11.37 -4.53
CA LYS A 31 1.68 -12.38 -5.43
C LYS A 31 0.73 -12.74 -6.57
N ASP A 32 -0.58 -12.52 -6.44
CA ASP A 32 -1.55 -13.10 -7.38
C ASP A 32 -2.19 -12.08 -8.31
N HIS A 33 -2.35 -10.82 -7.89
CA HIS A 33 -3.35 -10.00 -8.55
C HIS A 33 -2.81 -8.74 -9.23
N PRO A 34 -2.73 -8.72 -10.57
CA PRO A 34 -3.11 -7.56 -11.36
C PRO A 34 -4.63 -7.62 -11.59
N SER A 35 -5.46 -6.84 -10.87
CA SER A 35 -6.85 -6.67 -11.35
C SER A 35 -6.76 -5.80 -12.58
N SER A 36 -6.88 -6.41 -13.75
CA SER A 36 -7.11 -5.58 -14.93
C SER A 36 -8.54 -5.04 -14.80
N LYS A 37 -8.70 -3.73 -14.93
CA LYS A 37 -9.99 -3.10 -15.17
C LYS A 37 -10.63 -3.84 -16.36
N ASN A 38 -11.59 -4.74 -16.11
CA ASN A 38 -12.31 -5.58 -17.07
C ASN A 38 -11.71 -6.95 -17.53
N ASP A 39 -10.92 -7.69 -16.72
CA ASP A 39 -10.69 -9.14 -16.98
C ASP A 39 -11.94 -9.99 -16.64
N PRO A 40 -12.05 -11.29 -17.04
CA PRO A 40 -13.33 -12.01 -17.18
C PRO A 40 -14.12 -12.27 -15.89
N TYR A 41 -13.62 -11.82 -14.74
CA TYR A 41 -14.36 -11.83 -13.47
C TYR A 41 -15.31 -10.63 -13.37
N ALA A 42 -16.23 -10.51 -14.33
CA ALA A 42 -17.23 -9.44 -14.44
C ALA A 42 -18.26 -9.36 -13.27
N GLY A 43 -18.00 -10.06 -12.16
CA GLY A 43 -18.80 -10.07 -10.94
C GLY A 43 -18.02 -9.66 -9.68
N GLU A 44 -16.70 -9.46 -9.76
CA GLU A 44 -15.98 -8.79 -8.69
C GLU A 44 -16.22 -7.30 -8.83
N ILE A 45 -16.85 -6.71 -7.81
CA ILE A 45 -16.86 -5.25 -7.66
C ILE A 45 -15.40 -4.88 -7.51
N ASP A 46 -14.77 -4.40 -8.59
CA ASP A 46 -13.39 -3.92 -8.57
C ASP A 46 -13.38 -2.71 -7.63
N TYR A 47 -13.00 -2.95 -6.37
CA TYR A 47 -12.93 -1.90 -5.33
C TYR A 47 -11.86 -0.84 -5.67
N PHE A 48 -11.10 -1.07 -6.74
CA PHE A 48 -10.02 -0.23 -7.21
C PHE A 48 -10.45 0.51 -8.49
N ASP A 49 -10.81 1.79 -8.37
CA ASP A 49 -10.85 2.65 -9.57
C ASP A 49 -9.44 3.16 -9.84
N TRP A 50 -8.69 2.39 -10.63
CA TRP A 50 -7.37 2.80 -11.08
C TRP A 50 -7.48 4.08 -11.92
N ALA A 51 -6.79 5.15 -11.50
CA ALA A 51 -6.86 6.44 -12.19
C ALA A 51 -6.42 6.31 -13.66
N THR A 52 -5.42 5.46 -13.92
CA THR A 52 -5.00 5.02 -15.25
C THR A 52 -4.64 3.53 -15.23
N PRO A 53 -4.57 2.85 -16.40
CA PRO A 53 -4.08 1.47 -16.46
C PRO A 53 -2.67 1.29 -15.89
N ALA A 54 -1.84 2.34 -15.92
CA ALA A 54 -0.50 2.29 -15.37
C ALA A 54 -0.50 2.24 -13.83
N ASP A 55 -1.60 2.63 -13.17
CA ASP A 55 -1.71 2.65 -11.71
C ASP A 55 -2.01 1.28 -11.10
N GLN A 56 -2.38 0.30 -11.93
CA GLN A 56 -2.66 -1.05 -11.47
C GLN A 56 -1.46 -1.66 -10.71
N ILE A 57 -1.78 -2.32 -9.60
CA ILE A 57 -0.85 -3.23 -8.95
C ILE A 57 -0.41 -4.32 -9.92
N GLN A 58 0.83 -4.77 -9.74
CA GLN A 58 1.41 -5.83 -10.55
C GLN A 58 1.84 -6.97 -9.63
N GLN A 59 1.71 -8.19 -10.14
CA GLN A 59 2.20 -9.38 -9.47
C GLN A 59 3.69 -9.25 -9.11
N ASN A 60 4.03 -9.67 -7.88
CA ASN A 60 5.40 -9.66 -7.36
C ASN A 60 6.06 -8.27 -7.33
N LYS A 61 5.24 -7.22 -7.20
CA LYS A 61 5.72 -5.87 -6.94
C LYS A 61 5.18 -5.33 -5.63
N ILE A 62 6.04 -4.66 -4.88
CA ILE A 62 5.58 -3.71 -3.87
C ILE A 62 5.12 -2.48 -4.63
N SER A 63 3.93 -1.99 -4.30
CA SER A 63 3.40 -0.75 -4.86
C SER A 63 3.10 0.26 -3.74
N LEU A 64 3.31 1.53 -4.04
CA LEU A 64 2.88 2.65 -3.22
C LEU A 64 1.86 3.47 -4.01
N HIS A 65 0.71 3.72 -3.40
CA HIS A 65 -0.36 4.52 -3.97
C HIS A 65 -0.73 5.69 -3.06
N TYR A 66 -1.12 6.79 -3.70
CA TYR A 66 -2.03 7.77 -3.13
C TYR A 66 -3.45 7.36 -3.52
N VAL A 67 -4.36 7.38 -2.55
CA VAL A 67 -5.76 7.04 -2.75
C VAL A 67 -6.62 8.23 -2.36
N GLU A 68 -7.42 8.71 -3.31
CA GLU A 68 -8.37 9.80 -3.14
C GLU A 68 -9.79 9.25 -3.13
N GLY A 69 -10.54 9.50 -2.05
CA GLY A 69 -11.95 9.13 -1.98
C GLY A 69 -12.84 10.18 -2.66
N ASP A 70 -13.88 9.74 -3.37
CA ASP A 70 -14.92 10.59 -3.94
C ASP A 70 -16.32 9.94 -3.88
N ALA A 71 -17.28 10.54 -4.58
CA ALA A 71 -18.66 10.05 -4.62
C ALA A 71 -18.83 8.71 -5.37
N ASP A 72 -17.90 8.40 -6.26
CA ASP A 72 -17.93 7.22 -7.13
C ASP A 72 -17.04 6.08 -6.60
N GLY A 73 -16.15 6.37 -5.63
CA GLY A 73 -15.37 5.38 -4.90
C GLY A 73 -14.01 5.88 -4.46
N PHE A 74 -12.97 5.14 -4.81
CA PHE A 74 -11.58 5.45 -4.51
C PHE A 74 -10.77 5.49 -5.80
N ASN A 75 -10.14 6.63 -6.09
CA ASN A 75 -9.20 6.82 -7.18
C ASN A 75 -7.78 6.47 -6.73
N TRP A 76 -7.14 5.53 -7.42
CA TRP A 76 -5.82 5.02 -7.05
C TRP A 76 -4.74 5.55 -7.99
N TYR A 77 -3.78 6.28 -7.44
CA TYR A 77 -2.63 6.86 -8.15
C TYR A 77 -1.35 6.18 -7.69
N LYS A 78 -0.68 5.42 -8.57
CA LYS A 78 0.57 4.75 -8.25
C LYS A 78 1.70 5.76 -8.25
N LEU A 79 2.34 5.90 -7.10
CA LEU A 79 3.47 6.80 -6.92
C LEU A 79 4.81 6.11 -7.23
N ALA A 80 4.92 4.82 -6.89
CA ALA A 80 6.11 4.03 -7.14
C ALA A 80 5.80 2.52 -7.09
N GLU A 81 6.66 1.73 -7.74
CA GLU A 81 6.71 0.28 -7.59
C GLU A 81 8.15 -0.24 -7.57
N ALA A 82 8.34 -1.41 -6.97
CA ALA A 82 9.62 -2.13 -6.96
C ALA A 82 9.39 -3.64 -7.05
N ASP A 83 10.24 -4.32 -7.81
CA ASP A 83 10.24 -5.78 -7.86
C ASP A 83 10.59 -6.34 -6.48
N TRP A 84 9.78 -7.28 -6.00
CA TRP A 84 10.03 -7.91 -4.71
C TRP A 84 9.46 -9.33 -4.66
N THR A 85 10.27 -10.25 -4.16
CA THR A 85 9.86 -11.65 -4.01
C THR A 85 9.67 -11.99 -2.54
N ARG A 86 8.41 -12.20 -2.16
CA ARG A 86 8.06 -12.68 -0.82
C ARG A 86 8.18 -14.20 -0.73
N GLN A 87 8.81 -14.70 0.33
CA GLN A 87 8.73 -16.10 0.73
C GLN A 87 7.53 -16.29 1.65
N ASP A 88 6.71 -17.31 1.40
CA ASP A 88 5.52 -17.56 2.22
C ASP A 88 5.91 -18.01 3.62
N ASN A 89 5.08 -17.64 4.60
CA ASN A 89 5.30 -17.92 6.01
C ASN A 89 6.62 -17.37 6.60
N ARG A 90 7.32 -16.47 5.90
CA ARG A 90 8.46 -15.72 6.43
C ARG A 90 7.99 -14.39 7.04
N TRP A 91 8.56 -14.05 8.20
CA TRP A 91 8.42 -12.72 8.79
C TRP A 91 9.31 -11.72 8.07
N TYR A 92 8.72 -10.59 7.69
CA TYR A 92 9.40 -9.41 7.17
C TYR A 92 9.13 -8.19 8.05
N THR A 93 10.14 -7.34 8.24
CA THR A 93 9.98 -6.04 8.90
C THR A 93 9.75 -4.99 7.83
N TRP A 94 8.64 -4.26 7.91
CA TRP A 94 8.34 -3.16 7.00
C TRP A 94 8.50 -1.85 7.77
N ARG A 95 9.30 -0.92 7.25
CA ARG A 95 9.51 0.39 7.84
C ARG A 95 9.25 1.46 6.80
N VAL A 96 8.17 2.21 6.99
CA VAL A 96 7.86 3.41 6.18
C VAL A 96 8.39 4.63 6.93
N ILE A 97 9.18 5.45 6.24
CA ILE A 97 9.66 6.74 6.74
C ILE A 97 9.07 7.81 5.84
N THR A 98 8.46 8.82 6.45
CA THR A 98 7.99 10.01 5.74
C THR A 98 8.62 11.25 6.33
N ASP A 99 9.18 12.12 5.48
CA ASP A 99 9.76 13.40 5.86
C ASP A 99 9.29 14.47 4.87
N GLY A 100 8.40 15.36 5.32
CA GLY A 100 7.67 16.28 4.44
C GLY A 100 6.92 15.51 3.34
N THR A 101 7.29 15.75 2.09
CA THR A 101 6.75 15.06 0.91
C THR A 101 7.52 13.79 0.53
N SER A 102 8.65 13.51 1.16
CA SER A 102 9.46 12.33 0.86
C SER A 102 8.88 11.10 1.54
N ILE A 103 8.73 10.00 0.79
CA ILE A 103 8.23 8.73 1.27
C ILE A 103 9.26 7.65 0.92
N SER A 104 9.63 6.82 1.90
CA SER A 104 10.57 5.71 1.72
C SER A 104 10.10 4.46 2.45
N LEU A 105 10.13 3.32 1.75
CA LEU A 105 9.91 1.99 2.34
C LEU A 105 11.25 1.27 2.46
N TYR A 106 11.47 0.65 3.62
CA TYR A 106 12.54 -0.30 3.87
C TYR A 106 11.94 -1.65 4.25
N ILE A 107 12.49 -2.71 3.68
CA ILE A 107 12.16 -4.09 4.03
C ILE A 107 13.35 -4.72 4.77
N ASP A 108 13.04 -5.41 5.86
CA ASP A 108 14.01 -5.98 6.81
C ASP A 108 15.00 -4.90 7.29
N ASP A 109 16.26 -5.26 7.53
CA ASP A 109 17.30 -4.34 8.02
C ASP A 109 18.04 -3.61 6.89
N ASN A 110 17.41 -3.46 5.72
CA ASN A 110 18.02 -2.77 4.59
C ASN A 110 18.36 -1.31 4.93
N VAL A 111 19.58 -0.89 4.55
CA VAL A 111 20.06 0.50 4.71
C VAL A 111 19.58 1.41 3.59
N SER A 112 19.38 0.84 2.39
CA SER A 112 18.83 1.55 1.24
C SER A 112 17.32 1.28 1.15
N PRO A 113 16.51 2.28 0.77
CA PRO A 113 15.08 2.08 0.61
C PRO A 113 14.81 1.07 -0.52
N THR A 114 13.85 0.18 -0.28
CA THR A 114 13.31 -0.72 -1.31
C THR A 114 12.45 0.05 -2.32
N LEU A 115 11.80 1.11 -1.86
CA LEU A 115 10.94 1.97 -2.68
C LEU A 115 11.02 3.41 -2.18
N THR A 116 11.06 4.38 -3.09
CA THR A 116 10.95 5.81 -2.75
C THR A 116 9.95 6.52 -3.64
N ALA A 117 9.28 7.53 -3.10
CA ALA A 117 8.40 8.43 -3.85
C ALA A 117 8.43 9.84 -3.26
N THR A 118 7.86 10.79 -3.99
CA THR A 118 7.61 12.15 -3.52
C THR A 118 6.17 12.52 -3.79
N ASP A 119 5.41 12.80 -2.73
CA ASP A 119 4.02 13.24 -2.82
C ASP A 119 3.64 14.09 -1.59
N GLY A 120 2.81 15.11 -1.81
CA GLY A 120 2.45 16.10 -0.78
C GLY A 120 0.96 16.27 -0.56
N ASN A 121 0.12 15.39 -1.11
CA ASN A 121 -1.33 15.52 -1.03
C ASN A 121 -1.85 15.40 0.42
N ILE A 122 -1.21 14.58 1.25
CA ILE A 122 -1.59 14.41 2.66
C ILE A 122 -0.37 14.66 3.55
N ALA A 123 -0.48 15.63 4.47
CA ALA A 123 0.60 16.00 5.38
C ALA A 123 0.61 15.18 6.68
N THR A 124 -0.57 14.87 7.21
CA THR A 124 -0.75 14.21 8.51
C THR A 124 -1.93 13.24 8.44
N GLY A 125 -1.97 12.27 9.34
CA GLY A 125 -3.12 11.38 9.45
C GLY A 125 -2.79 10.16 10.30
N TYR A 126 -3.70 9.19 10.29
CA TYR A 126 -3.57 7.95 11.03
C TYR A 126 -2.70 6.92 10.29
N VAL A 127 -2.29 5.88 11.01
CA VAL A 127 -1.59 4.71 10.47
C VAL A 127 -2.47 3.48 10.68
N GLY A 128 -2.53 2.63 9.66
CA GLY A 128 -3.32 1.41 9.65
C GLY A 128 -2.58 0.25 9.00
N LEU A 129 -3.16 -0.93 9.15
CA LEU A 129 -2.69 -2.16 8.52
C LEU A 129 -3.79 -2.66 7.60
N VAL A 130 -3.41 -3.20 6.44
CA VAL A 130 -4.37 -3.63 5.41
C VAL A 130 -4.10 -5.07 4.99
N SER A 131 -5.16 -5.87 4.97
CA SER A 131 -5.20 -7.22 4.44
C SER A 131 -6.42 -7.31 3.54
N PHE A 132 -6.23 -7.57 2.25
CA PHE A 132 -7.29 -7.59 1.25
C PHE A 132 -7.31 -8.94 0.58
N ALA A 133 -8.42 -9.68 0.73
CA ALA A 133 -8.59 -11.09 0.34
C ALA A 133 -7.54 -12.08 0.90
N ASN A 134 -6.55 -11.58 1.64
CA ASN A 134 -5.40 -12.35 2.10
C ASN A 134 -5.67 -13.06 3.43
N ALA A 135 -5.74 -14.39 3.38
CA ALA A 135 -5.82 -15.29 4.53
C ALA A 135 -4.50 -15.35 5.31
N ASN A 136 -4.59 -15.64 6.61
CA ASN A 136 -3.44 -15.82 7.50
C ASN A 136 -2.41 -14.66 7.48
N SER A 137 -2.87 -13.43 7.22
CA SER A 137 -2.04 -12.25 7.40
C SER A 137 -1.84 -11.94 8.88
N HIS A 138 -0.57 -11.86 9.29
CA HIS A 138 -0.16 -11.55 10.65
C HIS A 138 0.73 -10.31 10.69
N TYR A 139 0.47 -9.46 11.68
CA TYR A 139 1.23 -8.27 12.00
C TYR A 139 1.67 -8.36 13.45
N ASP A 140 2.92 -8.02 13.71
CA ASP A 140 3.53 -8.10 15.03
C ASP A 140 4.65 -7.05 15.11
N ASN A 141 5.04 -6.67 16.33
CA ASN A 141 6.05 -5.65 16.61
C ASN A 141 5.78 -4.32 15.90
N ILE A 142 4.55 -3.82 16.07
CA ILE A 142 4.08 -2.58 15.42
C ILE A 142 4.53 -1.38 16.25
N TYR A 143 5.26 -0.48 15.61
CA TYR A 143 5.73 0.77 16.20
C TYR A 143 5.38 1.93 15.28
N VAL A 144 4.87 3.00 15.88
CA VAL A 144 4.61 4.27 15.19
C VAL A 144 5.15 5.36 16.09
N TRP A 145 5.98 6.23 15.53
CA TRP A 145 6.52 7.37 16.24
C TRP A 145 6.73 8.53 15.28
N GLN A 146 6.71 9.73 15.83
CA GLN A 146 7.12 10.95 15.15
C GLN A 146 8.40 11.44 15.81
N THR A 147 9.37 11.87 15.03
CA THR A 147 10.55 12.56 15.55
C THR A 147 10.19 14.04 15.71
N GLU A 148 10.29 14.55 16.94
CA GLU A 148 10.26 16.00 17.16
C GLU A 148 11.51 16.62 16.53
N THR A 149 11.32 17.67 15.74
CA THR A 149 12.38 18.54 15.20
C THR A 149 12.64 19.72 16.12
#